data_AF-A0A962EPG8-F1
#
_entry.id   AF-A0A962EPG8-F1
#
_cell.length_a   1.000
_cell.length_b   1.000
_cell.length_c   1.000
_cell.angle_alpha   90.00
_cell.angle_beta   90.00
_cell.angle_gamma   90.00
#
_symmetry.space_group_name_H-M   'P 1'
#
loop_
_entity.id
_entity.type
_entity.pdbx_description
1 polymer ?
#
loop_
_entity_poly.entity_id
_entity_poly.type
_entity_poly.pdbx_seq_one_letter_code
_entity_poly.pdbx_strand_id
1 'polypeptide(L)' 'MFSLVSTVVAGLVIALGVFFPALAMGKTISQALDSLARQPESEKAISRTLFIGLAMIESLAIYCLV' A
#
# COMPACT_ATOMS: atom_id res chain seq x y z
N MET A 1 -15.20 27.14 13.77
CA MET A 1 -14.79 27.23 12.34
C MET A 1 -13.47 26.46 12.10
N PHE A 2 -12.39 26.79 12.82
CA PHE A 2 -11.06 26.15 12.63
C PHE A 2 -11.10 24.62 12.67
N SER A 3 -11.68 24.02 13.71
CA SER A 3 -11.76 22.55 13.86
C SER A 3 -12.50 21.86 12.72
N LEU A 4 -13.57 22.46 12.17
CA LEU A 4 -14.31 21.87 11.05
C LEU A 4 -13.43 21.84 9.79
N VAL A 5 -12.78 22.96 9.48
CA VAL A 5 -11.92 23.07 8.29
C VAL A 5 -10.71 22.15 8.40
N SER A 6 -10.04 22.10 9.56
CA SER A 6 -8.89 21.22 9.77
C SER A 6 -9.26 19.74 9.64
N THR A 7 -10.40 19.32 10.18
CA THR A 7 -10.85 17.92 10.09
C THR A 7 -11.20 17.53 8.65
N VAL A 8 -11.87 18.40 7.89
CA VAL A 8 -12.20 18.13 6.48
C VAL A 8 -10.93 18.03 5.63
N VAL A 9 -9.98 18.95 5.82
CA VAL A 9 -8.70 18.92 5.09
C VAL A 9 -7.90 17.67 5.45
N ALA A 10 -7.80 17.31 6.72
CA ALA A 10 -7.13 16.08 7.15
C ALA A 10 -7.76 14.83 6.51
N GLY A 11 -9.09 14.73 6.50
CA GLY A 11 -9.80 13.62 5.86
C GLY A 11 -9.52 13.52 4.36
N LEU A 12 -9.48 14.65 3.65
CA LEU A 12 -9.15 14.68 2.21
C LEU A 12 -7.70 14.29 1.94
N VAL A 13 -6.75 14.79 2.74
CA VAL A 13 -5.32 14.45 2.59
C VAL A 13 -5.10 12.96 2.82
N ILE A 14 -5.72 12.38 3.85
CA ILE A 14 -5.64 10.95 4.12
C ILE A 14 -6.25 10.15 2.96
N ALA A 15 -7.46 10.52 2.50
CA ALA A 15 -8.14 9.82 1.41
C ALA A 15 -7.33 9.81 0.10
N LEU A 16 -6.72 10.94 -0.25
CA LEU A 16 -5.85 11.04 -1.42
C LEU A 16 -4.51 10.32 -1.21
N GLY A 17 -3.94 10.41 0.00
CA GLY A 17 -2.68 9.80 0.37
C GLY A 17 -2.70 8.27 0.33
N VAL A 18 -3.82 7.64 0.69
CA VAL A 18 -3.97 6.17 0.66
C VAL A 18 -4.39 5.62 -0.71
N PHE A 19 -4.89 6.46 -1.61
CA PHE A 19 -5.42 6.01 -2.90
C PHE A 19 -4.35 5.35 -3.79
N PHE A 20 -3.20 5.99 -3.95
CA PHE A 20 -2.12 5.47 -4.79
C PHE A 20 -1.42 4.23 -4.19
N PRO A 21 -1.07 4.20 -2.89
CA PRO A 21 -0.59 3.00 -2.23
C PRO A 21 -1.54 1.80 -2.39
N ALA A 22 -2.84 1.99 -2.23
CA ALA A 22 -3.83 0.92 -2.40
C ALA A 22 -3.78 0.29 -3.80
N LEU A 23 -3.70 1.11 -4.85
CA LEU A 23 -3.57 0.63 -6.23
C LEU A 23 -2.25 -0.10 -6.47
N ALA A 24 -1.14 0.43 -5.96
CA ALA A 24 0.18 -0.16 -6.11
C ALA A 24 0.29 -1.51 -5.38
N MET A 25 -0.24 -1.61 -4.16
CA MET A 25 -0.28 -2.85 -3.38
C MET A 25 -1.14 -3.91 -4.08
N GLY A 26 -2.34 -3.55 -4.55
CA GLY A 26 -3.22 -4.47 -5.27
C GLY A 26 -2.54 -5.06 -6.51
N LYS A 27 -1.87 -4.21 -7.31
CA LYS A 27 -1.10 -4.66 -8.47
C LYS A 27 0.05 -5.59 -8.09
N THR A 28 0.82 -5.23 -7.06
CA THR A 28 1.99 -6.01 -6.61
C THR A 28 1.56 -7.38 -6.09
N ILE A 29 0.47 -7.45 -5.33
CA ILE A 29 -0.10 -8.71 -4.84
C ILE A 29 -0.56 -9.58 -6.01
N SER A 30 -1.30 -9.03 -6.97
CA SER A 30 -1.73 -9.79 -8.17
C SER A 30 -0.54 -10.37 -8.92
N GLN A 31 0.53 -9.59 -9.14
CA GLN A 31 1.73 -10.06 -9.83
C GLN A 31 2.50 -11.13 -9.04
N ALA A 32 2.51 -11.03 -7.71
CA ALA A 32 3.12 -12.03 -6.86
C ALA A 32 2.34 -13.36 -6.90
N LEU A 33 1.00 -13.30 -6.91
CA LEU A 33 0.15 -14.47 -7.07
C LEU A 33 0.35 -15.14 -8.43
N ASP A 34 0.42 -14.37 -9.52
CA ASP A 34 0.72 -14.91 -10.86
C ASP A 34 2.10 -15.58 -10.91
N SER A 35 3.10 -14.97 -10.26
CA SER A 35 4.46 -15.52 -10.17
C SER A 35 4.48 -16.81 -9.36
N LEU A 36 3.73 -16.86 -8.25
CA LEU A 36 3.61 -18.04 -7.40
C LEU A 36 2.90 -19.19 -8.10
N ALA A 37 1.87 -18.89 -8.90
CA ALA A 37 1.17 -19.88 -9.71
C ALA A 37 2.07 -20.49 -10.80
N ARG A 38 3.04 -19.73 -11.31
CA ARG A 38 4.02 -20.21 -12.32
C ARG A 38 5.19 -20.97 -11.70
N GLN A 39 5.63 -20.59 -10.49
CA GLN A 39 6.79 -21.15 -9.80
C GLN A 39 6.49 -21.35 -8.31
N PRO A 40 5.71 -22.39 -7.93
CA PRO A 40 5.33 -22.64 -6.55
C PRO A 40 6.52 -22.93 -5.63
N GLU A 41 7.62 -23.49 -6.16
CA GLU A 41 8.86 -23.74 -5.44
C GLU A 41 9.56 -22.47 -4.93
N SER A 42 9.24 -21.31 -5.54
CA SER A 42 9.81 -20.01 -5.19
C SER A 42 8.99 -19.23 -4.15
N GLU A 43 7.97 -19.85 -3.54
CA GLU A 43 7.05 -19.20 -2.59
C GLU A 43 7.74 -18.34 -1.54
N LYS A 44 8.73 -18.90 -0.84
CA LYS A 44 9.43 -18.19 0.25
C LYS A 44 10.15 -16.95 -0.26
N ALA A 45 10.76 -17.01 -1.44
CA ALA A 45 11.50 -15.88 -2.01
C ALA A 45 10.55 -14.79 -2.53
N ILE A 46 9.46 -15.18 -3.19
CA ILE A 46 8.42 -14.28 -3.69
C ILE A 46 7.74 -13.57 -2.53
N SER A 47 7.23 -14.31 -1.54
CA SER A 47 6.53 -13.75 -0.38
C SER A 47 7.42 -12.82 0.44
N ARG A 48 8.70 -13.16 0.64
CA ARG A 48 9.64 -12.27 1.34
C ARG A 48 9.79 -10.94 0.62
N THR A 49 10.02 -10.98 -0.69
CA THR A 49 10.21 -9.76 -1.49
C THR A 49 8.91 -8.95 -1.56
N LEU A 50 7.76 -9.62 -1.70
CA LEU A 50 6.44 -9.01 -1.66
C LEU A 50 6.22 -8.23 -0.37
N PHE A 51 6.40 -8.86 0.81
CA PHE A 51 6.15 -8.18 2.08
C PHE A 51 7.11 -7.01 2.33
N ILE A 52 8.39 -7.14 1.93
CA ILE A 52 9.33 -6.01 2.01
C ILE A 52 8.85 -4.86 1.12
N GLY A 53 8.44 -5.15 -0.12
CA GLY A 53 7.92 -4.14 -1.05
C GLY A 53 6.63 -3.48 -0.56
N LEU A 54 5.68 -4.27 -0.06
CA LEU A 54 4.43 -3.77 0.52
C LEU A 54 4.69 -2.90 1.75
N ALA A 55 5.63 -3.27 2.62
CA ALA A 55 6.00 -2.46 3.78
C ALA A 55 6.58 -1.09 3.37
N MET A 56 7.39 -1.05 2.30
CA MET A 56 7.91 0.22 1.77
C MET A 56 6.78 1.09 1.21
N ILE A 57 5.84 0.51 0.46
CA ILE A 57 4.67 1.23 -0.06
C ILE A 57 3.81 1.77 1.11
N GLU A 58 3.59 0.97 2.15
CA GLU A 58 2.79 1.41 3.30
C GLU A 58 3.43 2.49 4.14
N SER A 59 4.76 2.56 4.20
CA SER A 59 5.43 3.67 4.89
C SER A 59 5.03 5.04 4.31
N LEU A 60 4.76 5.11 3.00
CA LEU A 60 4.30 6.33 2.33
C LEU A 60 2.87 6.69 2.73
N ALA A 61 1.98 5.69 2.86
CA ALA A 61 0.60 5.91 3.30
C ALA A 61 0.56 6.40 4.76
N ILE A 62 1.40 5.85 5.63
CA ILE A 62 1.50 6.26 7.04
C ILE A 62 1.98 7.70 7.16
N TYR A 63 2.88 8.19 6.30
CA TYR A 63 3.27 9.61 6.29
C TYR A 63 2.12 10.57 5.96
N CYS A 64 1.08 10.12 5.27
CA CYS A 64 -0.13 10.93 5.05
C CYS A 64 -1.12 10.87 6.22
N LEU A 65 -0.99 9.87 7.09
CA LEU A 65 -1.85 9.68 8.26
C LEU A 65 -1.35 10.45 9.49
N VAL A 66 -0.04 10.58 9.64
CA VAL A 66 0.64 11.28 10.76
C VAL A 66 0.72 12.78 10.51
#